data_AF-A0A2G1QH06-F1
#
_entry.id   AF-A0A2G1QH06-F1
#
_cell.length_a   1.000
_cell.length_b   1.000
_cell.length_c   1.000
_cell.angle_alpha   90.00
_cell.angle_beta   90.00
_cell.angle_gamma   90.00
#
_symmetry.space_group_name_H-M   'P 1'
#
loop_
_entity.id
_entity.type
_entity.pdbx_description
1 polymer ?
#
loop_
_entity_poly.entity_id
_entity_poly.type
_entity_poly.pdbx_seq_one_letter_code
_entity_poly.pdbx_strand_id
1 'polypeptide(L)'
;SVHLNDTVNGVAVDPAVIVTTLVSDGGLTGVSVASDGTLAVPAAAPAGSYTVRYQICDPGQDPAIGCAVADATVLVIDATITLSKAEGAHTDVDGSGADSAGDTVAYQYAIAAPATNGAALAAIRLVDDKIGTLTVATPSSGDANGNGLLDPGETWLVTGLYTLVQADIDAGSVTNTAYAEGAAGSTTLQSNSDTVTAYLAGPPAPALALAKTWTFVTDANGDGKAGTGDVIRYAYAVTNTGNVAMANVSVSDVTNGNDPA
;
A
#
# COMPACT_ATOMS: atom_id res chain seq x y z
N SER A 1 23.99 -26.53 -12.85
CA SER A 1 23.99 -27.93 -13.30
C SER A 1 23.64 -28.81 -12.12
N VAL A 2 22.77 -29.80 -12.31
CA VAL A 2 22.43 -30.79 -11.28
C VAL A 2 23.60 -31.73 -10.96
N HIS A 3 24.60 -31.81 -11.84
CA HIS A 3 25.76 -32.70 -11.70
C HIS A 3 26.87 -32.21 -10.76
N LEU A 4 26.76 -31.00 -10.19
CA LEU A 4 27.85 -30.34 -9.48
C LEU A 4 28.36 -31.15 -8.27
N ASN A 5 27.47 -31.91 -7.63
CA ASN A 5 27.74 -32.72 -6.44
C ASN A 5 27.52 -34.23 -6.67
N ASP A 6 27.36 -34.64 -7.93
CA ASP A 6 27.12 -36.03 -8.27
C ASP A 6 28.44 -36.82 -8.30
N THR A 7 28.37 -38.07 -7.84
CA THR A 7 29.50 -39.00 -7.94
C THR A 7 29.03 -40.35 -8.47
N VAL A 8 29.86 -40.98 -9.31
CA VAL A 8 29.72 -42.38 -9.70
C VAL A 8 30.85 -43.13 -9.01
N ASN A 9 30.50 -44.11 -8.18
CA ASN A 9 31.47 -44.88 -7.37
C ASN A 9 32.40 -44.02 -6.48
N GLY A 10 31.91 -42.88 -5.99
CA GLY A 10 32.68 -41.96 -5.16
C GLY A 10 33.65 -41.05 -5.93
N VAL A 11 33.65 -41.11 -7.26
CA VAL A 11 34.39 -40.19 -8.14
C VAL A 11 33.43 -39.14 -8.67
N ALA A 12 33.82 -37.87 -8.61
CA ALA A 12 33.02 -36.78 -9.18
C ALA A 12 32.81 -36.99 -10.68
N VAL A 13 31.59 -36.76 -11.14
CA VAL A 13 31.24 -36.92 -12.55
C VAL A 13 31.90 -35.84 -13.42
N ASP A 14 32.33 -36.21 -14.62
CA ASP A 14 32.78 -35.25 -15.65
C ASP A 14 31.62 -34.99 -16.64
N PRO A 15 30.99 -33.80 -16.60
CA PRO A 15 29.86 -33.46 -17.47
C PRO A 15 30.15 -33.57 -18.97
N ALA A 16 31.43 -33.59 -19.40
CA ALA A 16 31.80 -33.67 -20.80
C ALA A 16 31.66 -35.08 -21.40
N VAL A 17 31.61 -36.12 -20.57
CA VAL A 17 31.66 -37.52 -21.03
C VAL A 17 30.52 -38.39 -20.49
N ILE A 18 29.78 -37.95 -19.48
CA ILE A 18 28.66 -38.73 -18.92
C ILE A 18 27.45 -38.82 -19.85
N VAL A 19 26.66 -39.88 -19.66
CA VAL A 19 25.31 -40.00 -20.20
C VAL A 19 24.30 -39.80 -19.08
N THR A 20 23.41 -38.84 -19.26
CA THR A 20 22.32 -38.55 -18.32
C THR A 20 20.99 -39.02 -18.89
N THR A 21 20.23 -39.77 -18.09
CA THR A 21 18.90 -40.26 -18.47
C THR A 21 17.89 -39.95 -17.37
N LEU A 22 16.68 -39.54 -17.77
CA LEU A 22 15.59 -39.31 -16.83
C LEU A 22 15.02 -40.66 -16.39
N VAL A 23 14.96 -40.89 -15.07
CA VAL A 23 14.40 -42.11 -14.46
C VAL A 23 12.96 -41.87 -14.01
N SER A 24 12.68 -40.69 -13.44
CA SER A 24 11.35 -40.29 -13.01
C SER A 24 11.22 -38.78 -13.14
N ASP A 25 10.11 -38.31 -13.70
CA ASP A 25 9.76 -36.89 -13.75
C ASP A 25 9.22 -36.35 -12.41
N GLY A 26 8.98 -37.22 -11.43
CA GLY A 26 8.41 -36.83 -10.14
C GLY A 26 7.00 -36.23 -10.24
N GLY A 27 6.29 -36.47 -11.36
CA GLY A 27 5.01 -35.85 -11.69
C GLY A 27 5.11 -34.52 -12.45
N LEU A 28 6.32 -34.01 -12.70
CA LEU A 28 6.55 -32.79 -13.49
C LEU A 28 6.62 -33.15 -14.98
N THR A 29 5.46 -33.40 -15.59
CA THR A 29 5.38 -33.87 -16.99
C THR A 29 6.08 -32.92 -17.96
N GLY A 30 7.06 -33.44 -18.72
CA GLY A 30 7.82 -32.66 -19.70
C GLY A 30 9.14 -32.09 -19.17
N VAL A 31 9.49 -32.36 -17.90
CA VAL A 31 10.84 -32.07 -17.39
C VAL A 31 11.89 -32.90 -18.12
N SER A 32 13.08 -32.31 -18.31
CA SER A 32 14.23 -33.03 -18.86
C SER A 32 15.51 -32.64 -18.14
N VAL A 33 16.47 -33.56 -18.08
CA VAL A 33 17.83 -33.31 -17.61
C VAL A 33 18.78 -33.59 -18.76
N ALA A 34 19.47 -32.56 -19.23
CA ALA A 34 20.47 -32.68 -20.29
C ALA A 34 21.81 -33.22 -19.74
N SER A 35 22.70 -33.67 -20.64
CA SER A 35 24.01 -34.24 -20.27
C SER A 35 24.97 -33.24 -19.62
N ASP A 36 24.78 -31.94 -19.86
CA ASP A 36 25.49 -30.86 -19.15
C ASP A 36 24.93 -30.60 -17.74
N GLY A 37 23.88 -31.33 -17.36
CA GLY A 37 23.13 -31.21 -16.12
C GLY A 37 22.23 -29.98 -16.06
N THR A 38 21.89 -29.39 -17.20
CA THR A 38 20.81 -28.41 -17.29
C THR A 38 19.48 -29.13 -17.09
N LEU A 39 18.73 -28.72 -16.06
CA LEU A 39 17.37 -29.18 -15.82
C LEU A 39 16.40 -28.17 -16.42
N ALA A 40 15.60 -28.61 -17.39
CA ALA A 40 14.58 -27.77 -18.03
C ALA A 40 13.21 -28.06 -17.42
N VAL A 41 12.60 -27.04 -16.82
CA VAL A 41 11.24 -27.08 -16.30
C VAL A 41 10.27 -26.66 -17.40
N PRO A 42 9.20 -27.43 -17.67
CA PRO A 42 8.23 -27.09 -18.70
C PRO A 42 7.47 -25.81 -18.34
N ALA A 43 7.11 -25.02 -19.35
CA ALA A 43 6.27 -23.84 -19.16
C ALA A 43 4.91 -24.24 -18.59
N ALA A 44 4.34 -23.38 -17.73
CA ALA A 44 3.07 -23.63 -17.04
C ALA A 44 3.02 -24.92 -16.19
N ALA A 45 4.18 -25.42 -15.76
CA ALA A 45 4.24 -26.41 -14.70
C ALA A 45 3.41 -25.95 -13.48
N PRO A 46 2.53 -26.80 -12.92
CA PRO A 46 1.78 -26.43 -11.73
C PRO A 46 2.72 -26.14 -10.56
N ALA A 47 2.34 -25.23 -9.67
CA ALA A 47 3.10 -25.02 -8.44
C ALA A 47 3.14 -26.31 -7.60
N GLY A 48 4.32 -26.59 -7.03
CA GLY A 48 4.57 -27.81 -6.30
C GLY A 48 6.06 -28.08 -6.11
N SER A 49 6.35 -29.02 -5.22
CA SER A 49 7.69 -29.59 -5.06
C SER A 49 7.72 -30.93 -5.79
N TYR A 50 8.65 -31.07 -6.72
CA TYR A 50 8.82 -32.25 -7.56
C TYR A 50 10.20 -32.86 -7.29
N THR A 51 10.25 -34.17 -7.09
CA THR A 51 11.52 -34.90 -6.98
C THR A 51 11.77 -35.60 -8.31
N VAL A 52 12.62 -34.99 -9.13
CA VAL A 52 13.04 -35.50 -10.43
C VAL A 52 14.22 -36.44 -10.21
N ARG A 53 14.06 -37.72 -10.58
CA ARG A 53 15.13 -38.71 -10.47
C ARG A 53 15.80 -38.90 -11.82
N TYR A 54 17.12 -38.82 -11.85
CA TYR A 54 17.92 -39.09 -13.04
C TYR A 54 19.03 -40.09 -12.74
N GLN A 55 19.52 -40.73 -13.80
CA GLN A 55 20.64 -41.65 -13.77
C GLN A 55 21.78 -41.07 -14.60
N ILE A 56 22.99 -41.19 -14.07
CA ILE A 56 24.23 -40.77 -14.69
C ILE A 56 25.07 -42.01 -14.89
N CYS A 57 25.63 -42.17 -16.09
CA CYS A 57 26.46 -43.31 -16.42
C CYS A 57 27.78 -42.88 -17.07
N ASP A 58 28.87 -43.52 -16.67
CA ASP A 58 30.16 -43.42 -17.36
C ASP A 58 30.08 -44.12 -18.73
N PRO A 59 30.50 -43.46 -19.81
CA PRO A 59 30.37 -44.00 -21.15
C PRO A 59 31.23 -45.25 -21.32
N GLY A 60 30.62 -46.33 -21.82
CA GLY A 60 31.32 -47.59 -22.10
C GLY A 60 31.55 -48.50 -20.89
N GLN A 61 31.06 -48.13 -19.71
CA GLN A 61 31.04 -49.01 -18.54
C GLN A 61 29.74 -49.85 -18.48
N ASP A 62 29.82 -51.02 -17.86
CA ASP A 62 28.62 -51.82 -17.55
C ASP A 62 27.65 -50.98 -16.70
N PRO A 63 26.37 -50.81 -17.10
CA PRO A 63 25.40 -50.04 -16.33
C PRO A 63 25.19 -50.52 -14.89
N ALA A 64 25.51 -51.79 -14.59
CA ALA A 64 25.45 -52.34 -13.24
C ALA A 64 26.54 -51.79 -12.29
N ILE A 65 27.60 -51.18 -12.84
CA ILE A 65 28.78 -50.73 -12.09
C ILE A 65 29.08 -49.25 -12.37
N GLY A 66 28.87 -48.80 -13.60
CA GLY A 66 29.24 -47.46 -14.06
C GLY A 66 28.13 -46.41 -13.96
N CYS A 67 27.04 -46.68 -13.23
CA CYS A 67 25.92 -45.74 -13.12
C CYS A 67 25.56 -45.41 -11.67
N ALA A 68 25.13 -44.17 -11.43
CA ALA A 68 24.54 -43.72 -10.17
C ALA A 68 23.18 -43.06 -10.44
N VAL A 69 22.28 -43.13 -9.46
CA VAL A 69 21.01 -42.38 -9.48
C VAL A 69 21.08 -41.22 -8.50
N ALA A 70 20.50 -40.09 -8.90
CA ALA A 70 20.44 -38.89 -8.09
C ALA A 70 19.05 -38.25 -8.21
N ASP A 71 18.66 -37.53 -7.14
CA ASP A 71 17.39 -36.83 -7.04
C ASP A 71 17.64 -35.32 -7.09
N ALA A 72 16.98 -34.62 -8.01
CA ALA A 72 16.89 -33.17 -8.05
C ALA A 72 15.52 -32.73 -7.52
N THR A 73 15.51 -31.83 -6.53
CA THR A 73 14.27 -31.21 -6.05
C THR A 73 14.00 -29.94 -6.84
N VAL A 74 12.87 -29.91 -7.55
CA VAL A 74 12.40 -28.76 -8.30
C VAL A 74 11.22 -28.15 -7.56
N LEU A 75 11.37 -26.91 -7.11
CA LEU A 75 10.28 -26.14 -6.55
C LEU A 75 9.71 -25.21 -7.62
N VAL A 76 8.47 -25.45 -8.02
CA VAL A 76 7.70 -24.54 -8.88
C VAL A 76 6.78 -23.74 -7.98
N ILE A 77 6.84 -22.42 -8.09
CA ILE A 77 5.98 -21.51 -7.34
C ILE A 77 5.03 -20.80 -8.30
N ASP A 78 3.81 -20.55 -7.83
CA ASP A 78 2.86 -19.75 -8.60
C ASP A 78 3.34 -18.31 -8.66
N ALA A 79 3.09 -17.66 -9.79
CA ALA A 79 3.27 -16.22 -9.90
C ALA A 79 2.29 -15.53 -8.95
N THR A 80 2.73 -14.43 -8.35
CA THR A 80 1.92 -13.63 -7.42
C THR A 80 1.95 -12.16 -7.81
N ILE A 81 0.93 -11.42 -7.38
CA ILE A 81 0.86 -9.97 -7.53
C ILE A 81 0.51 -9.39 -6.16
N THR A 82 1.17 -8.30 -5.78
CA THR A 82 0.91 -7.62 -4.50
C THR A 82 0.50 -6.19 -4.75
N LEU A 83 -0.30 -5.65 -3.83
CA LEU A 83 -0.68 -4.25 -3.81
C LEU A 83 -0.37 -3.68 -2.43
N SER A 84 0.23 -2.49 -2.39
CA SER A 84 0.10 -1.58 -1.24
C SER A 84 -0.54 -0.26 -1.67
N LYS A 85 -1.29 0.32 -0.74
CA LYS A 85 -2.05 1.55 -0.93
C LYS A 85 -1.66 2.58 0.13
N ALA A 86 -1.57 3.84 -0.28
CA ALA A 86 -1.34 4.96 0.62
C ALA A 86 -2.22 6.15 0.25
N GLU A 87 -2.61 6.91 1.27
CA GLU A 87 -3.19 8.24 1.10
C GLU A 87 -2.14 9.19 0.51
N GLY A 88 -2.58 10.01 -0.44
CA GLY A 88 -1.79 11.04 -1.09
C GLY A 88 -2.24 12.43 -0.65
N ALA A 89 -1.93 13.43 -1.48
CA ALA A 89 -2.29 14.81 -1.19
C ALA A 89 -3.79 15.06 -1.35
N HIS A 90 -4.32 15.93 -0.50
CA HIS A 90 -5.60 16.59 -0.69
C HIS A 90 -5.40 17.84 -1.54
N THR A 91 -6.31 18.09 -2.47
CA THR A 91 -6.33 19.30 -3.28
C THR A 91 -7.61 20.06 -3.01
N ASP A 92 -7.47 21.21 -2.35
CA ASP A 92 -8.49 22.24 -2.17
C ASP A 92 -8.71 22.96 -3.51
N VAL A 93 -9.81 22.64 -4.17
CA VAL A 93 -10.16 23.13 -5.51
C VAL A 93 -10.87 24.48 -5.41
N ASP A 94 -11.63 24.72 -4.34
CA ASP A 94 -12.42 25.94 -4.15
C ASP A 94 -11.69 27.05 -3.37
N GLY A 95 -10.53 26.73 -2.78
CA GLY A 95 -9.69 27.65 -2.03
C GLY A 95 -10.24 27.98 -0.65
N SER A 96 -11.14 27.17 -0.09
CA SER A 96 -11.77 27.40 1.21
C SER A 96 -10.83 27.16 2.39
N GLY A 97 -9.70 26.48 2.17
CA GLY A 97 -8.74 26.10 3.19
C GLY A 97 -9.15 24.87 4.01
N ALA A 98 -10.14 24.11 3.56
CA ALA A 98 -10.57 22.85 4.15
C ALA A 98 -11.03 21.86 3.10
N ASP A 99 -11.17 20.60 3.50
CA ASP A 99 -11.77 19.59 2.64
C ASP A 99 -13.28 19.84 2.54
N SER A 100 -13.74 19.98 1.31
CA SER A 100 -15.11 20.31 0.95
C SER A 100 -15.57 19.49 -0.26
N ALA A 101 -16.88 19.46 -0.50
CA ALA A 101 -17.43 18.70 -1.62
C ALA A 101 -16.93 19.30 -2.95
N GLY A 102 -16.30 18.49 -3.79
CA GLY A 102 -15.64 18.92 -5.02
C GLY A 102 -14.11 18.93 -4.95
N ASP A 103 -13.54 18.93 -3.75
CA ASP A 103 -12.10 18.74 -3.55
C ASP A 103 -11.68 17.31 -3.88
N THR A 104 -10.37 17.06 -3.98
CA THR A 104 -9.87 15.72 -4.33
C THR A 104 -8.89 15.18 -3.32
N VAL A 105 -8.96 13.87 -3.08
CA VAL A 105 -7.96 13.09 -2.36
C VAL A 105 -7.25 12.20 -3.36
N ALA A 106 -5.93 12.30 -3.42
CA ALA A 106 -5.11 11.37 -4.19
C ALA A 106 -4.87 10.08 -3.40
N TYR A 107 -4.82 8.95 -4.10
CA TYR A 107 -4.36 7.67 -3.57
C TYR A 107 -3.21 7.15 -4.42
N GLN A 108 -2.15 6.69 -3.75
CA GLN A 108 -0.98 6.10 -4.37
C GLN A 108 -1.03 4.58 -4.21
N TYR A 109 -0.77 3.86 -5.30
CA TYR A 109 -0.81 2.41 -5.34
C TYR A 109 0.55 1.91 -5.84
N ALA A 110 1.15 0.97 -5.11
CA ALA A 110 2.33 0.25 -5.54
C ALA A 110 1.94 -1.20 -5.85
N ILE A 111 1.89 -1.52 -7.14
CA ILE A 111 1.59 -2.86 -7.65
C ILE A 111 2.92 -3.54 -7.97
N ALA A 112 3.20 -4.68 -7.35
CA ALA A 112 4.48 -5.36 -7.53
C ALA A 112 4.34 -6.82 -7.95
N ALA A 113 5.27 -7.26 -8.79
CA ALA A 113 5.52 -8.66 -9.08
C ALA A 113 6.78 -9.07 -8.29
N PRO A 114 6.69 -10.01 -7.34
CA PRO A 114 7.89 -10.46 -6.63
C PRO A 114 8.96 -10.98 -7.58
N ALA A 115 10.24 -10.78 -7.24
CA ALA A 115 11.37 -11.27 -8.03
C ALA A 115 11.40 -12.80 -8.17
N THR A 116 10.63 -13.51 -7.34
CA THR A 116 10.42 -14.95 -7.39
C THR A 116 9.45 -15.37 -8.51
N ASN A 117 8.70 -14.46 -9.11
CA ASN A 117 7.88 -14.78 -10.28
C ASN A 117 8.78 -15.25 -11.44
N GLY A 118 8.43 -16.37 -12.07
CA GLY A 118 9.19 -16.90 -13.20
C GLY A 118 8.92 -16.19 -14.54
N ALA A 119 7.93 -15.31 -14.60
CA ALA A 119 7.53 -14.58 -15.81
C ALA A 119 6.87 -13.24 -15.46
N ALA A 120 6.86 -12.33 -16.45
CA ALA A 120 6.19 -11.05 -16.37
C ALA A 120 4.66 -11.19 -16.31
N LEU A 121 4.01 -10.19 -15.70
CA LEU A 121 2.56 -10.12 -15.61
C LEU A 121 2.00 -9.13 -16.64
N ALA A 122 0.95 -9.53 -17.35
CA ALA A 122 0.25 -8.71 -18.33
C ALA A 122 -1.12 -8.27 -17.80
N ALA A 123 -1.78 -7.37 -18.56
CA ALA A 123 -3.17 -6.96 -18.32
C ALA A 123 -3.44 -6.47 -16.88
N ILE A 124 -2.52 -5.66 -16.36
CA ILE A 124 -2.62 -5.15 -14.98
C ILE A 124 -3.86 -4.27 -14.84
N ARG A 125 -4.68 -4.56 -13.84
CA ARG A 125 -5.85 -3.76 -13.45
C ARG A 125 -5.77 -3.40 -11.98
N LEU A 126 -6.16 -2.18 -11.66
CA LEU A 126 -6.44 -1.76 -10.29
C LEU A 126 -7.96 -1.67 -10.14
N VAL A 127 -8.53 -2.38 -9.16
CA VAL A 127 -9.94 -2.31 -8.84
C VAL A 127 -10.08 -1.66 -7.47
N ASP A 128 -10.79 -0.54 -7.42
CA ASP A 128 -10.95 0.31 -6.25
C ASP A 128 -12.43 0.67 -6.06
N ASP A 129 -12.93 0.63 -4.82
CA ASP A 129 -14.36 0.83 -4.53
C ASP A 129 -14.81 2.29 -4.65
N LYS A 130 -13.89 3.25 -4.62
CA LYS A 130 -14.16 4.68 -4.77
C LYS A 130 -13.83 5.21 -6.16
N ILE A 131 -12.74 4.74 -6.75
CA ILE A 131 -12.19 5.21 -8.02
C ILE A 131 -12.68 4.36 -9.20
N GLY A 132 -13.12 3.12 -8.93
CA GLY A 132 -13.52 2.16 -9.94
C GLY A 132 -12.35 1.33 -10.47
N THR A 133 -12.48 0.80 -11.69
CA THR A 133 -11.41 0.02 -12.33
C THR A 133 -10.53 0.91 -13.20
N LEU A 134 -9.22 0.85 -12.97
CA LEU A 134 -8.21 1.39 -13.87
C LEU A 134 -7.49 0.26 -14.59
N THR A 135 -7.33 0.36 -15.92
CA THR A 135 -6.41 -0.51 -16.66
C THR A 135 -5.04 0.16 -16.69
N VAL A 136 -4.03 -0.53 -16.18
CA VAL A 136 -2.69 0.02 -16.02
C VAL A 136 -1.83 -0.46 -17.18
N ALA A 137 -1.83 0.29 -18.29
CA ALA A 137 -0.95 0.03 -19.44
C ALA A 137 0.34 0.86 -19.39
N THR A 138 0.30 2.02 -18.74
CA THR A 138 1.43 2.94 -18.56
C THR A 138 1.41 3.44 -17.12
N PRO A 139 2.13 2.80 -16.18
CA PRO A 139 2.17 3.27 -14.80
C PRO A 139 2.87 4.64 -14.72
N SER A 140 2.64 5.38 -13.64
CA SER A 140 3.32 6.66 -13.39
C SER A 140 4.84 6.50 -13.29
N SER A 141 5.30 5.33 -12.85
CA SER A 141 6.70 4.89 -12.87
C SER A 141 6.79 3.38 -12.66
N GLY A 142 7.97 2.79 -12.88
CA GLY A 142 8.29 1.43 -12.46
C GLY A 142 8.32 0.38 -13.57
N ASP A 143 7.81 0.70 -14.76
CA ASP A 143 8.07 -0.05 -16.00
C ASP A 143 9.47 0.32 -16.51
N ALA A 144 10.49 -0.46 -16.12
CA ALA A 144 11.88 -0.07 -16.30
C ALA A 144 12.35 -0.16 -17.77
N ASN A 145 11.70 -1.02 -18.56
CA ASN A 145 12.06 -1.28 -19.95
C ASN A 145 11.00 -0.80 -20.96
N GLY A 146 9.87 -0.26 -20.48
CA GLY A 146 8.81 0.34 -21.29
C GLY A 146 8.02 -0.67 -22.11
N ASN A 147 7.98 -1.93 -21.69
CA ASN A 147 7.33 -3.01 -22.44
C ASN A 147 5.84 -3.19 -22.09
N GLY A 148 5.33 -2.46 -21.09
CA GLY A 148 3.94 -2.58 -20.63
C GLY A 148 3.62 -3.91 -19.94
N LEU A 149 4.63 -4.62 -19.43
CA LEU A 149 4.53 -5.85 -18.65
C LEU A 149 5.19 -5.61 -17.28
N LEU A 150 4.54 -6.05 -16.21
CA LEU A 150 5.11 -5.96 -14.87
C LEU A 150 6.10 -7.12 -14.67
N ASP A 151 7.38 -6.85 -14.89
CA ASP A 151 8.44 -7.86 -14.86
C ASP A 151 8.74 -8.33 -13.42
N PRO A 152 9.31 -9.54 -13.23
CA PRO A 152 9.71 -10.00 -11.90
C PRO A 152 10.67 -9.02 -11.21
N GLY A 153 10.28 -8.57 -10.01
CA GLY A 153 11.02 -7.60 -9.21
C GLY A 153 10.63 -6.15 -9.46
N GLU A 154 9.77 -5.86 -10.44
CA GLU A 154 9.25 -4.51 -10.66
C GLU A 154 8.16 -4.13 -9.67
N THR A 155 8.05 -2.82 -9.45
CA THR A 155 6.97 -2.19 -8.70
C THR A 155 6.47 -0.99 -9.48
N TRP A 156 5.25 -1.07 -9.97
CA TRP A 156 4.58 -0.01 -10.70
C TRP A 156 3.84 0.92 -9.74
N LEU A 157 4.07 2.22 -9.89
CA LEU A 157 3.33 3.24 -9.16
C LEU A 157 2.16 3.75 -10.00
N VAL A 158 0.99 3.82 -9.39
CA VAL A 158 -0.25 4.33 -10.00
C VAL A 158 -0.86 5.36 -9.06
N THR A 159 -1.43 6.43 -9.62
CA THR A 159 -2.15 7.45 -8.86
C THR A 159 -3.61 7.44 -9.28
N GLY A 160 -4.51 7.33 -8.31
CA GLY A 160 -5.94 7.54 -8.49
C GLY A 160 -6.38 8.82 -7.78
N LEU A 161 -7.37 9.51 -8.33
CA LEU A 161 -7.99 10.69 -7.73
C LEU A 161 -9.45 10.38 -7.40
N TYR A 162 -9.86 10.68 -6.18
CA TYR A 162 -11.25 10.62 -5.76
C TYR A 162 -11.75 12.03 -5.45
N THR A 163 -12.86 12.43 -6.07
CA THR A 163 -13.53 13.69 -5.79
C THR A 163 -14.48 13.52 -4.60
N LEU A 164 -14.24 14.30 -3.55
CA LEU A 164 -15.04 14.30 -2.33
C LEU A 164 -16.49 14.72 -2.63
N VAL A 165 -17.44 14.03 -2.02
CA VAL A 165 -18.85 14.41 -2.04
C VAL A 165 -19.31 14.88 -0.66
N GLN A 166 -20.46 15.56 -0.58
CA GLN A 166 -20.95 16.10 0.68
C GLN A 166 -21.10 15.03 1.79
N ALA A 167 -21.50 13.81 1.43
CA ALA A 167 -21.61 12.73 2.39
C ALA A 167 -20.26 12.35 3.05
N ASP A 168 -19.14 12.52 2.33
CA ASP A 168 -17.81 12.29 2.87
C ASP A 168 -17.44 13.39 3.87
N ILE A 169 -17.78 14.65 3.57
CA ILE A 169 -17.58 15.80 4.46
C ILE A 169 -18.39 15.62 5.75
N ASP A 170 -19.64 15.21 5.62
CA ASP A 170 -20.54 14.96 6.76
C ASP A 170 -20.02 13.78 7.62
N ALA A 171 -19.35 12.81 7.00
CA ALA A 171 -18.70 11.69 7.69
C ALA A 171 -17.32 12.05 8.28
N GLY A 172 -16.68 13.12 7.80
CA GLY A 172 -15.35 13.57 8.18
C GLY A 172 -14.21 12.63 7.76
N SER A 173 -14.48 11.61 6.94
CA SER A 173 -13.47 10.66 6.45
C SER A 173 -13.95 9.88 5.23
N VAL A 174 -12.99 9.37 4.45
CA VAL A 174 -13.22 8.46 3.31
C VAL A 174 -12.41 7.19 3.50
N THR A 175 -13.08 6.06 3.75
CA THR A 175 -12.46 4.74 3.66
C THR A 175 -12.50 4.26 2.22
N ASN A 176 -11.33 3.85 1.71
CA ASN A 176 -11.14 3.43 0.33
C ASN A 176 -10.34 2.10 0.29
N THR A 177 -10.89 1.08 -0.35
CA THR A 177 -10.34 -0.28 -0.48
C THR A 177 -10.03 -0.62 -1.94
N ALA A 178 -8.84 -1.16 -2.20
CA ALA A 178 -8.46 -1.60 -3.55
C ALA A 178 -7.75 -2.96 -3.55
N TYR A 179 -7.73 -3.61 -4.70
CA TYR A 179 -6.86 -4.74 -5.02
C TYR A 179 -6.35 -4.63 -6.46
N ALA A 180 -5.25 -5.32 -6.76
CA ALA A 180 -4.69 -5.41 -8.10
C ALA A 180 -4.97 -6.78 -8.71
N GLU A 181 -5.13 -6.80 -10.02
CA GLU A 181 -5.18 -8.00 -10.84
C GLU A 181 -4.08 -7.97 -11.90
N GLY A 182 -3.67 -9.14 -12.36
CA GLY A 182 -2.76 -9.31 -13.49
C GLY A 182 -2.87 -10.72 -14.06
N ALA A 183 -2.15 -10.99 -15.15
CA ALA A 183 -2.16 -12.30 -15.80
C ALA A 183 -0.75 -12.84 -16.02
N ALA A 184 -0.50 -14.06 -15.55
CA ALA A 184 0.67 -14.86 -15.91
C ALA A 184 0.26 -15.84 -17.01
N GLY A 185 0.45 -15.45 -18.27
CA GLY A 185 -0.06 -16.20 -19.41
C GLY A 185 -1.60 -16.27 -19.42
N SER A 186 -2.17 -17.47 -19.25
CA SER A 186 -3.63 -17.66 -19.17
C SER A 186 -4.19 -17.63 -17.75
N THR A 187 -3.33 -17.61 -16.73
CA THR A 187 -3.73 -17.59 -15.33
C THR A 187 -3.92 -16.16 -14.86
N THR A 188 -5.12 -15.83 -14.40
CA THR A 188 -5.41 -14.55 -13.73
C THR A 188 -5.00 -14.61 -12.26
N LEU A 189 -4.35 -13.56 -11.80
CA LEU A 189 -3.90 -13.37 -10.43
C LEU A 189 -4.64 -12.19 -9.82
N GLN A 190 -4.87 -12.26 -8.51
CA GLN A 190 -5.43 -11.17 -7.72
C GLN A 190 -4.60 -11.00 -6.44
N SER A 191 -4.28 -9.76 -6.09
CA SER A 191 -3.64 -9.47 -4.81
C SER A 191 -4.65 -9.59 -3.66
N ASN A 192 -4.15 -9.54 -2.43
CA ASN A 192 -5.00 -9.14 -1.31
C ASN A 192 -5.54 -7.72 -1.53
N SER A 193 -6.62 -7.39 -0.84
CA SER A 193 -7.08 -6.00 -0.76
C SER A 193 -6.24 -5.20 0.25
N ASP A 194 -6.13 -3.90 0.01
CA ASP A 194 -5.55 -2.92 0.92
C ASP A 194 -6.55 -1.76 1.12
N THR A 195 -6.68 -1.28 2.36
CA THR A 195 -7.68 -0.30 2.77
C THR A 195 -7.02 0.87 3.48
N VAL A 196 -7.33 2.08 3.03
CA VAL A 196 -6.84 3.33 3.60
C VAL A 196 -8.04 4.21 3.95
N THR A 197 -8.01 4.82 5.13
CA THR A 197 -9.00 5.83 5.54
C THR A 197 -8.33 7.20 5.57
N ALA A 198 -8.76 8.07 4.66
CA ALA A 198 -8.38 9.48 4.64
C ALA A 198 -9.29 10.26 5.61
N TYR A 199 -8.71 11.05 6.51
CA TYR A 199 -9.47 11.89 7.43
C TYR A 199 -9.55 13.31 6.88
N LEU A 200 -10.75 13.88 6.84
CA LEU A 200 -10.99 15.16 6.19
C LEU A 200 -10.83 16.32 7.19
N ALA A 201 -10.09 17.34 6.80
CA ALA A 201 -10.00 18.59 7.54
C ALA A 201 -11.32 19.37 7.38
N GLY A 202 -12.08 19.50 8.46
CA GLY A 202 -13.31 20.31 8.45
C GLY A 202 -13.05 21.80 8.20
N PRO A 203 -14.08 22.57 7.80
CA PRO A 203 -13.97 23.99 7.50
C PRO A 203 -13.43 24.80 8.68
N PRO A 204 -12.65 25.87 8.43
CA PRO A 204 -12.35 26.87 9.46
C PRO A 204 -13.66 27.43 10.01
N ALA A 205 -13.95 27.13 11.26
CA ALA A 205 -15.12 27.60 12.01
C ALA A 205 -14.64 28.49 13.17
N PRO A 206 -14.15 29.72 12.89
CA PRO A 206 -13.73 30.65 13.92
C PRO A 206 -14.95 31.12 14.74
N ALA A 207 -14.87 30.99 16.06
CA ALA A 207 -15.90 31.49 16.96
C ALA A 207 -15.28 31.99 18.28
N LEU A 208 -15.80 33.10 18.80
CA LEU A 208 -15.44 33.64 20.10
C LEU A 208 -16.68 33.78 20.97
N ALA A 209 -16.56 33.38 22.23
CA ALA A 209 -17.50 33.73 23.28
C ALA A 209 -16.85 34.77 24.22
N LEU A 210 -17.61 35.78 24.61
CA LEU A 210 -17.22 36.78 25.61
C LEU A 210 -18.18 36.71 26.79
N ALA A 211 -17.65 36.50 27.98
CA ALA A 211 -18.40 36.63 29.23
C ALA A 211 -17.87 37.83 30.03
N LYS A 212 -18.78 38.72 30.43
CA LYS A 212 -18.52 39.80 31.40
C LYS A 212 -19.12 39.39 32.73
N THR A 213 -18.29 39.29 33.76
CA THR A 213 -18.75 39.10 35.15
C THR A 213 -18.37 40.31 35.96
N TRP A 214 -19.06 40.50 37.08
CA TRP A 214 -18.82 41.60 37.98
C TRP A 214 -18.91 41.15 39.43
N THR A 215 -18.19 41.84 40.31
CA THR A 215 -18.23 41.61 41.75
C THR A 215 -18.18 42.94 42.49
N PHE A 216 -18.95 43.05 43.57
CA PHE A 216 -18.80 44.14 44.53
C PHE A 216 -17.42 44.04 45.21
N VAL A 217 -16.65 45.12 45.15
CA VAL A 217 -15.39 45.26 45.88
C VAL A 217 -15.59 46.12 47.12
N THR A 218 -16.39 47.18 46.99
CA THR A 218 -16.74 48.09 48.08
C THR A 218 -18.20 48.52 47.92
N ASP A 219 -18.99 48.33 48.97
CA ASP A 219 -20.35 48.86 49.12
C ASP A 219 -20.29 50.01 50.16
N ALA A 220 -20.30 51.24 49.66
CA ALA A 220 -20.08 52.45 50.46
C ALA A 220 -21.30 52.85 51.30
N ASN A 221 -22.50 52.44 50.90
CA ASN A 221 -23.76 52.80 51.59
C ASN A 221 -24.40 51.59 52.32
N GLY A 222 -23.90 50.38 52.10
CA GLY A 222 -24.33 49.14 52.76
C GLY A 222 -25.68 48.60 52.27
N ASP A 223 -26.18 49.03 51.12
CA ASP A 223 -27.52 48.67 50.63
C ASP A 223 -27.55 47.41 49.74
N GLY A 224 -26.37 46.82 49.46
CA GLY A 224 -26.22 45.62 48.64
C GLY A 224 -26.55 45.82 47.16
N LYS A 225 -26.60 47.07 46.68
CA LYS A 225 -26.85 47.44 45.29
C LYS A 225 -25.68 48.23 44.73
N ALA A 226 -25.59 48.28 43.41
CA ALA A 226 -24.63 49.14 42.73
C ALA A 226 -25.12 50.59 42.76
N GLY A 227 -24.34 51.49 43.35
CA GLY A 227 -24.66 52.90 43.50
C GLY A 227 -23.45 53.82 43.52
N THR A 228 -23.73 55.11 43.71
CA THR A 228 -22.71 56.16 43.72
C THR A 228 -21.76 55.98 44.89
N GLY A 229 -20.47 55.82 44.59
CA GLY A 229 -19.41 55.64 45.60
C GLY A 229 -18.96 54.18 45.78
N ASP A 230 -19.66 53.23 45.15
CA ASP A 230 -19.28 51.82 45.19
C ASP A 230 -18.18 51.49 44.20
N VAL A 231 -17.43 50.44 44.50
CA VAL A 231 -16.39 49.92 43.60
C VAL A 231 -16.82 48.57 43.08
N ILE A 232 -17.01 48.49 41.76
CA ILE A 232 -17.32 47.25 41.04
C ILE A 232 -16.07 46.82 40.28
N ARG A 233 -15.71 45.55 40.40
CA ARG A 233 -14.67 44.94 39.56
C ARG A 233 -15.33 44.11 38.48
N TYR A 234 -14.98 44.40 37.24
CA TYR A 234 -15.37 43.62 36.08
C TYR A 234 -14.26 42.65 35.69
N ALA A 235 -14.65 41.45 35.26
CA ALA A 235 -13.75 40.48 34.66
C ALA A 235 -14.31 40.06 33.30
N TYR A 236 -13.41 39.95 32.31
CA TYR A 236 -13.71 39.53 30.96
C TYR A 236 -13.05 38.19 30.68
N ALA A 237 -13.86 37.18 30.34
CA ALA A 237 -13.37 35.91 29.86
C ALA A 237 -13.67 35.80 28.37
N VAL A 238 -12.61 35.79 27.56
CA VAL A 238 -12.69 35.50 26.13
C VAL A 238 -12.34 34.05 25.92
N THR A 239 -13.20 33.30 25.25
CA THR A 239 -12.98 31.89 24.94
C THR A 239 -13.04 31.68 23.44
N ASN A 240 -11.99 31.07 22.88
CA ASN A 240 -12.04 30.55 21.52
C ASN A 240 -12.88 29.27 21.52
N THR A 241 -14.07 29.35 20.96
CA THR A 241 -15.00 28.21 20.81
C THR A 241 -14.96 27.61 19.41
N GLY A 242 -14.14 28.18 18.52
CA GLY A 242 -13.91 27.66 17.18
C GLY A 242 -12.79 26.62 17.10
N ASN A 243 -12.60 26.06 15.90
CA ASN A 243 -11.50 25.13 15.58
C ASN A 243 -10.28 25.83 14.95
N VAL A 244 -10.27 27.17 14.91
CA VAL A 244 -9.20 27.99 14.37
C VAL A 244 -8.50 28.76 15.49
N ALA A 245 -7.16 28.71 15.55
CA ALA A 245 -6.40 29.52 16.49
C ALA A 245 -6.55 31.03 16.17
N MET A 246 -6.90 31.84 17.17
CA MET A 246 -7.06 33.28 17.00
C MET A 246 -5.87 34.05 17.55
N ALA A 247 -5.37 35.01 16.76
CA ALA A 247 -4.35 35.96 17.17
C ALA A 247 -4.93 37.39 17.22
N ASN A 248 -4.30 38.29 17.96
CA ASN A 248 -4.68 39.70 18.07
C ASN A 248 -6.10 39.96 18.58
N VAL A 249 -6.61 39.08 19.46
CA VAL A 249 -7.91 39.27 20.10
C VAL A 249 -7.82 40.43 21.10
N SER A 250 -8.70 41.42 20.96
CA SER A 250 -8.80 42.55 21.89
C SER A 250 -10.23 42.70 22.40
N VAL A 251 -10.36 43.13 23.65
CA VAL A 251 -11.66 43.45 24.28
C VAL A 251 -11.73 44.95 24.41
N SER A 252 -12.76 45.56 23.84
CA SER A 252 -13.07 46.98 24.04
C SER A 252 -14.34 47.08 24.88
N ASP A 253 -14.24 47.80 25.99
CA ASP A 253 -15.37 48.17 26.82
C ASP A 253 -15.48 49.69 26.80
N VAL A 254 -16.60 50.19 26.26
CA VAL A 254 -16.86 51.63 26.13
C VAL A 254 -17.58 52.22 27.34
N THR A 255 -17.69 51.49 28.46
CA THR A 255 -18.31 52.02 29.67
C THR A 255 -17.36 52.92 30.45
N ASN A 256 -17.47 54.22 30.18
CA ASN A 256 -16.96 55.29 31.02
C ASN A 256 -17.66 55.28 32.38
N GLY A 257 -17.13 54.52 33.34
CA GLY A 257 -17.17 54.88 34.77
C GLY A 257 -18.52 54.94 35.52
N ASN A 258 -19.67 54.61 34.93
CA ASN A 258 -20.95 54.50 35.65
C ASN A 258 -21.80 53.41 34.98
N ASP A 259 -22.02 52.28 35.66
CA ASP A 259 -23.17 51.43 35.35
C ASP A 259 -24.09 51.39 36.58
N PRO A 260 -25.18 52.18 36.60
CA PRO A 260 -26.20 52.11 37.63
C PRO A 260 -27.44 51.33 37.16
N ALA A 261 -27.89 50.42 38.04
CA ALA A 261 -29.17 49.71 38.15
C ALA A 261 -29.57 48.69 37.07
#